data_AF-A0A5H8H5Y5-F1
#
_entry.id   AF-A0A5H8H5Y5-F1
#
_cell.length_a   1.000
_cell.length_b   1.000
_cell.length_c   1.000
_cell.angle_alpha   90.00
_cell.angle_beta   90.00
_cell.angle_gamma   90.00
#
_symmetry.space_group_name_H-M   'P 1'
#
loop_
_entity.id
_entity.type
_entity.pdbx_description
1 polymer ?
#
loop_
_entity_poly.entity_id
_entity_poly.type
_entity_poly.pdbx_seq_one_letter_code
_entity_poly.pdbx_strand_id
1 'polypeptide(L)'
;MNISDFEAYEGYWDIIDDDLFEDIFYMECIEKLEPTEKVLKAIELLSYFFAEDMREVLGEIREMNMLAQADIFDLWFEIIKSRDYLESLAKTIIYYSIGMPV
;
A
#
# COMPACT_ATOMS: atom_id res chain seq x y z
N MET A 1 -6.07 8.02 11.65
CA MET A 1 -4.63 7.76 11.90
C MET A 1 -3.93 9.09 11.64
N ASN A 2 -2.87 9.47 12.35
CA ASN A 2 -2.15 10.68 11.97
C ASN A 2 -1.25 10.38 10.75
N ILE A 3 -1.13 11.33 9.84
CA ILE A 3 -0.19 11.31 8.71
C ILE A 3 1.21 10.93 9.18
N SER A 4 1.68 11.49 10.31
CA SER A 4 3.00 11.17 10.86
C SER A 4 3.16 9.69 11.23
N ASP A 5 2.08 9.04 11.66
CA ASP A 5 2.10 7.61 12.00
C ASP A 5 2.10 6.74 10.74
N PHE A 6 1.48 7.22 9.65
CA PHE A 6 1.49 6.56 8.35
C PHE A 6 2.88 6.64 7.71
N GLU A 7 3.50 7.82 7.73
CA GLU A 7 4.85 8.03 7.20
C GLU A 7 5.87 7.17 7.95
N ALA A 8 5.71 6.98 9.26
CA ALA A 8 6.59 6.20 10.14
C ALA A 8 6.79 4.71 9.76
N TYR A 9 6.02 4.17 8.81
CA TYR A 9 6.22 2.81 8.32
C TYR A 9 7.49 2.67 7.48
N GLU A 10 8.26 1.61 7.75
CA GLU A 10 9.52 1.32 7.05
C GLU A 10 9.28 1.22 5.53
N GLY A 11 10.08 1.93 4.73
CA GLY A 11 9.96 1.94 3.26
C GLY A 11 9.36 3.22 2.67
N TYR A 12 8.60 4.01 3.46
CA TYR A 12 8.14 5.32 2.98
C TYR A 12 9.23 6.39 3.07
N TRP A 13 9.87 6.56 4.23
CA TRP A 13 10.86 7.64 4.47
C TRP A 13 12.10 7.60 3.56
N ASP A 14 12.49 6.42 3.08
CA ASP A 14 13.68 6.28 2.23
C ASP A 14 13.39 6.67 0.76
N ILE A 15 12.12 6.83 0.38
CA ILE A 15 11.68 6.83 -1.03
C ILE A 15 10.70 7.95 -1.36
N ILE A 16 9.84 8.31 -0.41
CA ILE A 16 8.81 9.35 -0.55
C ILE A 16 9.19 10.50 0.38
N ASP A 17 9.52 11.66 -0.18
CA ASP A 17 9.66 12.91 0.58
C ASP A 17 8.29 13.57 0.80
N ASP A 18 8.25 14.58 1.68
CA ASP A 18 7.02 15.28 2.06
C ASP A 18 6.24 15.80 0.83
N ASP A 19 6.95 16.33 -0.17
CA ASP A 19 6.36 16.86 -1.40
C ASP A 19 5.71 15.75 -2.25
N LEU A 20 6.35 14.59 -2.36
CA LEU A 20 5.83 13.45 -3.11
C LEU A 20 4.69 12.73 -2.36
N PHE A 21 4.68 12.78 -1.03
CA PHE A 21 3.65 12.13 -0.21
C PHE A 21 2.25 12.67 -0.50
N GLU A 22 2.08 14.00 -0.49
CA GLU A 22 0.80 14.66 -0.79
C GLU A 22 0.35 14.46 -2.25
N ASP A 23 1.30 14.19 -3.16
CA ASP A 23 1.02 13.88 -4.55
C ASP A 23 0.56 12.42 -4.73
N ILE A 24 1.06 11.50 -3.91
CA ILE A 24 0.72 10.07 -3.97
C ILE A 24 -0.59 9.76 -3.24
N PHE A 25 -0.85 10.39 -2.09
CA PHE A 25 -1.93 9.96 -1.19
C PHE A 25 -3.05 10.99 -1.01
N TYR A 26 -4.25 10.50 -0.73
CA TYR A 26 -5.34 11.31 -0.20
C TYR A 26 -5.19 11.48 1.32
N MET A 27 -4.58 12.58 1.74
CA MET A 27 -4.37 12.91 3.16
C MET A 27 -5.67 12.82 3.97
N GLU A 28 -6.76 13.34 3.40
CA GLU A 28 -8.10 13.33 4.02
C GLU A 28 -8.69 11.92 4.19
N CYS A 29 -8.23 10.93 3.42
CA CYS A 29 -8.61 9.53 3.59
C CYS A 29 -7.77 8.90 4.70
N ILE A 30 -6.45 9.12 4.69
CA ILE A 30 -5.53 8.62 5.72
C ILE A 30 -5.92 9.10 7.12
N GLU A 31 -6.26 10.38 7.26
CA GLU A 31 -6.65 10.96 8.55
C GLU A 31 -7.91 10.31 9.13
N LYS A 32 -8.81 9.81 8.27
CA LYS A 32 -10.05 9.12 8.65
C LYS A 32 -9.87 7.64 8.98
N LEU A 33 -8.72 7.04 8.67
CA LEU A 33 -8.48 5.62 8.94
C LEU A 33 -8.41 5.34 10.44
N GLU A 34 -9.19 4.40 10.94
CA GLU A 34 -9.04 3.90 12.31
C GLU A 34 -7.80 2.99 12.39
N PRO A 35 -6.85 3.21 13.33
CA PRO A 35 -5.58 2.47 13.42
C PRO A 35 -5.77 1.06 14.02
N THR A 36 -6.57 0.24 13.36
CA THR A 36 -6.78 -1.17 13.71
C THR A 36 -5.61 -2.03 13.21
N GLU A 37 -5.39 -3.20 13.82
CA GLU A 37 -4.33 -4.13 13.40
C GLU A 37 -4.35 -4.43 11.88
N LYS A 38 -5.54 -4.56 11.29
CA LYS A 38 -5.71 -4.74 9.85
C LYS A 38 -5.22 -3.55 9.03
N VAL A 39 -5.59 -2.34 9.44
CA VAL A 39 -5.19 -1.09 8.77
C VAL A 39 -3.68 -0.90 8.88
N LEU A 40 -3.14 -1.11 10.08
CA LEU A 40 -1.69 -1.04 10.33
C LEU A 40 -0.93 -2.02 9.42
N LYS A 41 -1.41 -3.26 9.31
CA LYS A 41 -0.80 -4.28 8.44
C LYS A 41 -0.93 -3.94 6.96
N ALA A 42 -2.07 -3.40 6.52
CA ALA A 42 -2.24 -2.97 5.13
C ALA A 42 -1.28 -1.83 4.76
N ILE A 43 -1.06 -0.88 5.67
CA ILE A 43 -0.14 0.25 5.46
C ILE A 43 1.33 -0.22 5.44
N GLU A 44 1.69 -1.14 6.36
CA GLU A 44 2.99 -1.80 6.37
C GLU A 44 3.26 -2.54 5.06
N LEU A 45 2.31 -3.32 4.56
CA LEU A 45 2.49 -4.04 3.30
C LEU A 45 2.61 -3.09 2.10
N LEU A 46 1.94 -1.94 2.16
CA LEU A 46 2.03 -0.93 1.11
C LEU A 46 3.39 -0.23 1.11
N SER A 47 4.03 -0.01 2.26
CA SER A 47 5.34 0.66 2.28
C SER A 47 6.41 -0.14 1.54
N TYR A 48 6.36 -1.47 1.63
CA TYR A 48 7.25 -2.37 0.86
C TYR A 48 7.02 -2.34 -0.66
N PHE A 49 5.83 -1.96 -1.13
CA PHE A 49 5.60 -1.71 -2.56
C PHE A 49 6.50 -0.58 -3.07
N PHE A 50 6.67 0.47 -2.27
CA PHE A 50 7.55 1.58 -2.61
C PHE A 50 9.03 1.20 -2.46
N ALA A 51 9.36 0.32 -1.50
CA ALA A 51 10.70 -0.22 -1.28
C ALA A 51 11.21 -1.25 -2.31
N GLU A 52 10.46 -1.46 -3.40
CA GLU A 52 10.75 -2.45 -4.45
C GLU A 52 10.79 -3.92 -3.99
N ASP A 53 10.29 -4.25 -2.78
CA ASP A 53 10.25 -5.63 -2.25
C ASP A 53 8.90 -6.33 -2.48
N MET A 54 8.25 -6.00 -3.60
CA MET A 54 6.83 -6.33 -3.79
C MET A 54 6.56 -7.83 -3.98
N ARG A 55 7.57 -8.63 -4.34
CA ARG A 55 7.38 -10.09 -4.50
C ARG A 55 7.13 -10.80 -3.18
N GLU A 56 7.86 -10.42 -2.13
CA GLU A 56 7.71 -11.02 -0.81
C GLU A 56 6.35 -10.64 -0.21
N VAL A 57 5.99 -9.35 -0.32
CA VAL A 57 4.70 -8.78 0.09
C VAL A 57 3.53 -9.49 -0.57
N LEU A 58 3.55 -9.67 -1.89
CA LEU A 58 2.47 -10.35 -2.60
C LEU A 58 2.43 -11.84 -2.27
N GLY A 59 3.56 -12.45 -1.90
CA GLY A 59 3.61 -13.77 -1.31
C GLY A 59 2.84 -13.84 0.00
N GLU A 60 3.11 -12.92 0.92
CA GLU A 60 2.41 -12.84 2.21
C GLU A 60 0.90 -12.62 2.03
N ILE A 61 0.51 -11.66 1.17
CA ILE A 61 -0.89 -11.39 0.87
C ILE A 61 -1.58 -12.62 0.27
N ARG A 62 -0.90 -13.36 -0.60
CA ARG A 62 -1.46 -14.56 -1.23
C ARG A 62 -1.75 -15.69 -0.24
N GLU A 63 -1.02 -15.76 0.88
CA GLU A 63 -1.27 -16.74 1.95
C GLU A 63 -2.50 -16.38 2.80
N MET A 64 -2.97 -15.13 2.72
CA MET A 64 -4.18 -14.68 3.41
C MET A 64 -5.45 -15.22 2.75
N ASN A 65 -6.55 -15.24 3.51
CA ASN A 65 -7.86 -15.57 2.93
C ASN A 65 -8.34 -14.45 1.97
N MET A 66 -9.23 -14.79 1.04
CA MET A 66 -9.69 -13.85 0.00
C MET A 66 -10.34 -12.57 0.52
N LEU A 67 -11.02 -12.63 1.68
CA LEU A 67 -11.62 -11.43 2.27
C LEU A 67 -10.54 -10.50 2.82
N ALA A 68 -9.51 -11.04 3.46
CA ALA A 68 -8.36 -10.26 3.93
C ALA A 68 -7.57 -9.64 2.77
N GLN A 69 -7.41 -10.37 1.65
CA GLN A 69 -6.80 -9.81 0.44
C GLN A 69 -7.62 -8.64 -0.11
N ALA A 70 -8.95 -8.79 -0.19
CA ALA A 70 -9.84 -7.72 -0.65
C ALA A 70 -9.78 -6.50 0.27
N ASP A 71 -9.83 -6.70 1.60
CA ASP A 71 -9.71 -5.62 2.59
C ASP A 71 -8.41 -4.80 2.38
N ILE A 72 -7.28 -5.45 2.10
CA ILE A 72 -5.99 -4.78 1.85
C ILE A 72 -6.04 -3.96 0.56
N PHE A 73 -6.47 -4.57 -0.55
CA PHE A 73 -6.49 -3.89 -1.84
C PHE A 73 -7.48 -2.73 -1.87
N ASP A 74 -8.66 -2.90 -1.26
CA ASP A 74 -9.66 -1.83 -1.16
C ASP A 74 -9.09 -0.63 -0.39
N LEU A 75 -8.39 -0.87 0.73
CA LEU A 75 -7.73 0.19 1.49
C LEU A 75 -6.68 0.91 0.64
N TRP A 76 -5.81 0.18 -0.07
CA TRP A 76 -4.78 0.78 -0.92
C TRP A 76 -5.39 1.67 -2.01
N PHE A 77 -6.44 1.18 -2.67
CA PHE A 77 -7.14 1.93 -3.70
C PHE A 77 -7.92 3.13 -3.17
N GLU A 78 -8.34 3.11 -1.91
CA GLU A 78 -9.00 4.24 -1.25
C GLU A 78 -8.03 5.38 -0.92
N ILE A 79 -6.78 5.05 -0.54
CA ILE A 79 -5.83 6.06 -0.08
C ILE A 79 -4.89 6.58 -1.16
N ILE A 80 -4.66 5.83 -2.25
CA ILE A 80 -3.77 6.27 -3.33
C ILE A 80 -4.51 7.25 -4.26
N LYS A 81 -4.00 8.47 -4.31
CA LYS A 81 -4.44 9.56 -5.18
C LYS A 81 -3.76 9.52 -6.55
N SER A 82 -2.47 9.22 -6.59
CA SER A 82 -1.71 9.24 -7.84
C SER A 82 -2.11 8.09 -8.77
N ARG A 83 -2.55 8.46 -9.97
CA ARG A 83 -2.94 7.50 -11.00
C ARG A 83 -1.79 6.58 -11.40
N ASP A 84 -0.57 7.12 -11.50
CA ASP A 84 0.59 6.36 -11.98
C ASP A 84 0.98 5.27 -10.97
N TYR A 85 0.97 5.60 -9.67
CA TYR A 85 1.21 4.62 -8.61
C TYR A 85 0.07 3.61 -8.50
N LEU A 86 -1.18 4.04 -8.63
CA LEU A 86 -2.33 3.14 -8.66
C LEU A 86 -2.25 2.14 -9.83
N GLU A 87 -1.89 2.62 -11.03
CA GLU A 87 -1.73 1.78 -12.21
C GLU A 87 -0.55 0.81 -12.05
N SER A 88 0.56 1.26 -11.49
CA SER A 88 1.73 0.42 -11.19
C SER A 88 1.36 -0.69 -10.20
N LEU A 89 0.72 -0.34 -9.08
CA LEU A 89 0.27 -1.27 -8.05
C LEU A 89 -0.69 -2.32 -8.64
N ALA A 90 -1.70 -1.88 -9.38
CA ALA A 90 -2.67 -2.77 -10.01
C ALA A 90 -2.02 -3.73 -11.01
N LYS A 91 -1.11 -3.24 -11.87
CA LYS A 91 -0.37 -4.10 -12.81
C LYS A 91 0.44 -5.15 -12.09
N THR A 92 1.16 -4.76 -11.04
CA THR A 92 2.01 -5.64 -10.24
C THR A 92 1.18 -6.74 -9.56
N ILE A 93 0.04 -6.40 -8.95
CA ILE A 93 -0.89 -7.36 -8.36
C ILE A 93 -1.40 -8.36 -9.43
N ILE A 94 -1.83 -7.86 -10.58
CA ILE A 94 -2.36 -8.70 -11.68
C ILE A 94 -1.27 -9.64 -12.21
N TYR A 95 -0.09 -9.11 -12.53
CA TYR A 95 1.02 -9.87 -13.07
C TYR A 95 1.45 -10.98 -12.13
N TYR A 96 1.62 -10.67 -10.84
CA TYR A 96 1.91 -11.68 -9.83
C TYR A 96 0.83 -12.76 -9.77
N SER A 97 -0.45 -12.37 -9.77
CA SER A 97 -1.59 -13.28 -9.70
C SER A 97 -1.66 -14.28 -10.86
N ILE A 98 -1.21 -13.89 -12.05
CA ILE A 98 -1.16 -14.75 -13.25
C ILE A 98 0.21 -15.43 -13.47
N GLY A 99 1.14 -15.28 -12.51
CA GLY A 99 2.48 -15.87 -12.57
C GLY A 99 3.42 -15.20 -13.57
N MET A 100 3.16 -13.95 -13.94
CA MET A 100 4.08 -13.14 -14.73
C MET A 100 5.20 -12.56 -13.85
N PRO A 101 6.39 -12.28 -14.42
CA PRO A 101 7.43 -11.54 -13.73
C PRO A 101 6.94 -10.15 -13.30
N VAL A 102 7.20 -9.81 -12.04
CA VAL A 102 7.04 -8.50 -11.43
C VAL A 102 8.38 -7.97 -10.95
#